data_AF-A0A7S2CGK7-F1
#
_entry.id   AF-A0A7S2CGK7-F1
#
_cell.length_a   1.000
_cell.length_b   1.000
_cell.length_c   1.000
_cell.angle_alpha   90.00
_cell.angle_beta   90.00
_cell.angle_gamma   90.00
#
_symmetry.space_group_name_H-M   'P 1'
#
loop_
_entity.id
_entity.type
_entity.pdbx_description
1 polymer ?
#
loop_
_entity_poly.entity_id
_entity_poly.type
_entity_poly.pdbx_seq_one_letter_code
_entity_poly.pdbx_strand_id
1 'polypeptide(L)'
;MFRYVLPLLLVSSGSAVMLNSENYEELTDGKQVLIKFFAPWCGHCKKLAPVWGELTDHYEGSDTVFIGKADCTADGKDLCTENGIRGYPSLRFGDPSMLEEYKGGRTLDALKTFADTELKPSCSPSNIDLCDGDKKAEIEKFMAMPLADLEAAIEEKNAAIKEAEETFQAAGDALRKQYEALAEAKDASIEEIKGSGLSLMKSVKVAASKKPKNDEL
;
A
#
# COMPACT_ATOMS: atom_id res chain seq x y z
N MET A 1 15.10 37.14 -41.85
CA MET A 1 15.32 36.78 -40.44
C MET A 1 13.96 36.57 -39.78
N PHE A 2 13.46 35.33 -39.71
CA PHE A 2 12.24 35.01 -38.95
C PHE A 2 12.67 34.53 -37.55
N ARG A 3 12.42 35.34 -36.53
CA ARG A 3 12.57 34.95 -35.12
C ARG A 3 11.31 34.18 -34.73
N TYR A 4 11.40 32.85 -34.67
CA TYR A 4 10.40 32.05 -33.99
C TYR A 4 10.50 32.32 -32.49
N VAL A 5 9.44 32.90 -31.92
CA VAL A 5 9.25 32.97 -30.48
C VAL A 5 8.48 31.70 -30.10
N LEU A 6 9.20 30.71 -29.57
CA LEU A 6 8.59 29.51 -29.02
C LEU A 6 7.92 29.91 -27.69
N PRO A 7 6.60 29.72 -27.50
CA PRO A 7 5.96 30.02 -26.24
C PRO A 7 6.46 29.01 -25.20
N LEU A 8 7.11 29.52 -24.16
CA LEU A 8 7.45 28.75 -22.98
C LEU A 8 6.13 28.45 -22.25
N LEU A 9 5.56 27.27 -22.52
CA LEU A 9 4.48 26.72 -21.71
C LEU A 9 5.04 26.53 -20.29
N LEU A 10 4.65 27.41 -19.37
CA LEU A 10 4.76 27.19 -17.94
C LEU A 10 3.90 25.97 -17.61
N VAL A 11 4.55 24.80 -17.54
CA VAL A 11 3.99 23.65 -16.84
C VAL A 11 3.99 24.03 -15.37
N SER A 12 2.84 24.49 -14.86
CA SER A 12 2.62 24.58 -13.41
C SER A 12 2.81 23.18 -12.87
N SER A 13 3.93 22.94 -12.19
CA SER A 13 4.17 21.69 -11.51
C SER A 13 3.44 21.79 -10.18
N GLY A 14 2.16 21.44 -10.19
CA GLY A 14 1.32 21.27 -9.02
C GLY A 14 1.98 20.45 -7.94
N SER A 15 2.64 21.11 -7.00
CA SER A 15 3.24 20.43 -5.87
C SER A 15 2.13 20.20 -4.86
N ALA A 16 1.46 19.04 -4.97
CA ALA A 16 0.43 18.63 -4.03
C ALA A 16 0.82 18.94 -2.58
N VAL A 17 -0.08 19.56 -1.82
CA VAL A 17 0.19 20.10 -0.48
C VAL A 17 0.72 19.00 0.46
N MET A 18 1.83 19.29 1.15
CA MET A 18 2.44 18.37 2.10
C MET A 18 1.79 18.54 3.47
N LEU A 19 1.15 17.48 3.96
CA LEU A 19 0.53 17.41 5.26
C LEU A 19 1.54 16.98 6.33
N ASN A 20 1.41 17.58 7.51
CA ASN A 20 2.03 17.20 8.76
C ASN A 20 1.05 17.49 9.91
N SER A 21 1.40 17.13 11.14
CA SER A 21 0.51 17.32 12.30
C SER A 21 0.20 18.78 12.61
N GLU A 22 1.01 19.73 12.14
CA GLU A 22 0.82 21.16 12.40
C GLU A 22 -0.21 21.81 11.47
N ASN A 23 -0.35 21.31 10.23
CA ASN A 23 -1.23 21.91 9.22
C ASN A 23 -2.46 21.06 8.88
N TYR A 24 -2.56 19.84 9.41
CA TYR A 24 -3.61 18.89 9.04
C TYR A 24 -5.00 19.43 9.33
N GLU A 25 -5.24 19.90 10.56
CA GLU A 25 -6.56 20.39 10.99
C GLU A 25 -7.00 21.59 10.15
N GLU A 26 -6.15 22.62 10.02
CA GLU A 26 -6.45 23.83 9.26
C GLU A 26 -6.77 23.55 7.79
N LEU A 27 -5.99 22.69 7.13
CA LEU A 27 -6.16 22.43 5.70
C LEU A 27 -7.34 21.52 5.37
N THR A 28 -7.79 20.72 6.34
CA THR A 28 -8.84 19.72 6.15
C THR A 28 -10.18 20.09 6.78
N ASP A 29 -10.22 21.18 7.56
CA ASP A 29 -11.43 21.64 8.24
C ASP A 29 -12.59 21.85 7.25
N GLY A 30 -13.76 21.30 7.62
CA GLY A 30 -14.98 21.34 6.82
C GLY A 30 -14.93 20.56 5.49
N LYS A 31 -13.87 19.81 5.20
CA LYS A 31 -13.67 19.14 3.90
C LYS A 31 -13.64 17.63 4.02
N GLN A 32 -14.03 16.95 2.95
CA GLN A 32 -13.69 15.55 2.74
C GLN A 32 -12.32 15.45 2.10
N VAL A 33 -11.50 14.52 2.56
CA VAL A 33 -10.11 14.44 2.16
C VAL A 33 -9.82 13.20 1.33
N LEU A 34 -8.82 13.30 0.46
CA LEU A 34 -8.15 12.14 -0.14
C LEU A 34 -6.64 12.37 -0.03
N ILE A 35 -5.96 11.52 0.74
CA ILE A 35 -4.58 11.71 1.15
C ILE A 35 -3.71 10.56 0.67
N LYS A 36 -2.57 10.90 0.07
CA LYS A 36 -1.52 9.94 -0.26
C LYS A 36 -0.45 9.90 0.83
N PHE A 37 -0.37 8.80 1.54
CA PHE A 37 0.72 8.48 2.44
C PHE A 37 1.83 7.77 1.66
N PHE A 38 3.06 8.31 1.72
CA PHE A 38 4.14 7.84 0.85
C PHE A 38 5.52 7.89 1.51
N ALA A 39 6.48 7.26 0.84
CA ALA A 39 7.91 7.43 1.09
C ALA A 39 8.61 7.81 -0.23
N PRO A 40 9.59 8.74 -0.22
CA PRO A 40 10.18 9.31 -1.44
C PRO A 40 11.01 8.31 -2.23
N TRP A 41 11.51 7.25 -1.59
CA TRP A 41 12.27 6.18 -2.21
C TRP A 41 11.40 5.07 -2.82
N CYS A 42 10.10 5.01 -2.51
CA CYS A 42 9.22 3.95 -2.99
C CYS A 42 8.90 4.09 -4.49
N GLY A 43 9.22 3.06 -5.28
CA GLY A 43 8.99 3.05 -6.73
C GLY A 43 7.51 3.21 -7.12
N HIS A 44 6.58 2.60 -6.39
CA HIS A 44 5.15 2.78 -6.64
C HIS A 44 4.67 4.21 -6.32
N CYS A 45 5.24 4.85 -5.30
CA CYS A 45 4.94 6.24 -4.96
C CYS A 45 5.40 7.20 -6.07
N LYS A 46 6.61 6.98 -6.60
CA LYS A 46 7.16 7.76 -7.72
C LYS A 46 6.28 7.65 -8.97
N LYS A 47 5.78 6.45 -9.28
CA LYS A 47 4.85 6.24 -10.41
C LYS A 47 3.53 6.98 -10.24
N LEU A 48 3.01 7.07 -9.02
CA LEU A 48 1.75 7.77 -8.72
C LEU A 48 1.92 9.30 -8.60
N ALA A 49 3.12 9.79 -8.32
CA ALA A 49 3.40 11.20 -8.09
C ALA A 49 2.86 12.16 -9.18
N PRO A 50 3.07 11.93 -10.49
CA PRO A 50 2.56 12.85 -11.52
C PRO A 50 1.03 12.90 -11.54
N VAL A 51 0.37 11.74 -11.52
CA VAL A 51 -1.10 11.63 -11.47
C VAL A 51 -1.66 12.34 -10.23
N TRP A 52 -0.99 12.20 -9.09
CA TRP A 52 -1.41 12.87 -7.85
C TRP A 52 -1.27 14.39 -7.92
N GLY A 53 -0.24 14.90 -8.60
CA GLY A 53 -0.07 16.33 -8.86
C GLY A 53 -1.24 16.87 -9.69
N GLU A 54 -1.53 16.22 -10.83
CA GLU A 54 -2.66 16.59 -11.70
C GLU A 54 -4.01 16.52 -10.99
N LEU A 55 -4.20 15.54 -10.09
CA LEU A 55 -5.40 15.45 -9.27
C LEU A 55 -5.49 16.62 -8.30
N THR A 56 -4.39 16.95 -7.62
CA THR A 56 -4.38 18.03 -6.64
C THR A 56 -4.67 19.38 -7.29
N ASP A 57 -4.10 19.64 -8.47
CA ASP A 57 -4.37 20.84 -9.27
C ASP A 57 -5.85 20.93 -9.68
N HIS A 58 -6.51 19.79 -9.90
CA HIS A 58 -7.92 19.78 -10.28
C HIS A 58 -8.87 20.22 -9.16
N TYR A 59 -8.50 19.95 -7.91
CA TYR A 59 -9.30 20.28 -6.72
C TYR A 59 -8.71 21.47 -5.94
N GLU A 60 -7.75 22.18 -6.51
CA GLU A 60 -7.18 23.37 -5.89
C GLU A 60 -8.28 24.43 -5.65
N GLY A 61 -8.36 24.93 -4.41
CA GLY A 61 -9.36 25.91 -4.01
C GLY A 61 -10.77 25.35 -3.82
N SER A 62 -10.97 24.03 -3.83
CA SER A 62 -12.27 23.45 -3.49
C SER A 62 -12.65 23.71 -2.02
N ASP A 63 -13.91 24.11 -1.81
CA ASP A 63 -14.48 24.35 -0.49
C ASP A 63 -14.88 23.05 0.23
N THR A 64 -15.07 21.94 -0.50
CA THR A 64 -15.62 20.70 0.06
C THR A 64 -14.67 19.50 -0.03
N VAL A 65 -13.66 19.57 -0.89
CA VAL A 65 -12.72 18.48 -1.15
C VAL A 65 -11.29 18.96 -0.96
N PHE A 66 -10.48 18.18 -0.26
CA PHE A 66 -9.05 18.45 -0.12
C PHE A 66 -8.23 17.24 -0.55
N ILE A 67 -7.25 17.46 -1.44
CA ILE A 67 -6.33 16.43 -1.92
C ILE A 67 -4.93 16.75 -1.41
N GLY A 68 -4.36 15.84 -0.62
CA GLY A 68 -3.08 16.07 0.06
C GLY A 68 -2.12 14.88 -0.02
N LYS A 69 -0.90 15.06 0.50
CA LYS A 69 0.05 13.96 0.67
C LYS A 69 0.84 14.12 1.97
N ALA A 70 1.22 13.02 2.61
CA ALA A 70 2.07 13.02 3.80
C ALA A 70 3.30 12.12 3.57
N ASP A 71 4.49 12.66 3.81
CA ASP A 71 5.74 11.90 3.77
C ASP A 71 5.96 11.21 5.11
N CYS A 72 5.77 9.89 5.13
CA CYS A 72 5.90 9.06 6.34
C CYS A 72 7.36 8.87 6.80
N THR A 73 8.32 9.45 6.09
CA THR A 73 9.75 9.40 6.42
C THR A 73 10.30 10.75 6.89
N ALA A 74 9.46 11.77 6.94
CA ALA A 74 9.77 13.12 7.38
C ALA A 74 8.65 13.64 8.30
N ASP A 75 8.26 14.90 8.16
CA ASP A 75 7.32 15.60 9.06
C ASP A 75 5.89 15.01 9.06
N GLY A 76 5.55 14.15 8.09
CA GLY A 76 4.26 13.45 8.03
C GLY A 76 4.21 12.16 8.84
N LYS A 77 5.30 11.76 9.52
CA LYS A 77 5.42 10.48 10.23
C LYS A 77 4.31 10.24 11.26
N ASP A 78 3.95 11.27 12.02
CA ASP A 78 2.95 11.14 13.09
C ASP A 78 1.57 10.88 12.49
N LEU A 79 1.17 11.63 11.46
CA LEU A 79 -0.05 11.36 10.68
C LEU A 79 -0.07 9.93 10.11
N CYS A 80 1.07 9.42 9.63
CA CYS A 80 1.15 8.05 9.13
C CYS A 80 0.96 7.01 10.25
N THR A 81 1.48 7.29 11.45
CA THR A 81 1.35 6.43 12.61
C THR A 81 -0.09 6.39 13.10
N GLU A 82 -0.72 7.57 13.26
CA GLU A 82 -2.11 7.73 13.65
C GLU A 82 -3.07 7.04 12.68
N ASN A 83 -2.78 7.11 11.38
CA ASN A 83 -3.59 6.48 10.33
C ASN A 83 -3.20 5.01 10.02
N GLY A 84 -2.36 4.41 10.87
CA GLY A 84 -1.97 3.00 10.78
C GLY A 84 -1.33 2.61 9.44
N ILE A 85 -0.54 3.49 8.84
CA ILE A 85 0.07 3.28 7.53
C ILE A 85 1.25 2.31 7.64
N ARG A 86 1.15 1.16 6.96
CA ARG A 86 2.15 0.06 7.01
C ARG A 86 2.80 -0.26 5.67
N GLY A 87 2.36 0.41 4.61
CA GLY A 87 2.85 0.18 3.26
C GLY A 87 2.69 1.42 2.40
N TYR A 88 3.48 1.52 1.33
CA TYR A 88 3.49 2.70 0.48
C TYR A 88 3.31 2.37 -1.01
N PRO A 89 2.54 3.18 -1.75
CA PRO A 89 1.66 4.23 -1.23
C PRO A 89 0.38 3.62 -0.66
N SER A 90 -0.11 4.21 0.43
CA SER A 90 -1.46 4.01 0.95
C SER A 90 -2.27 5.27 0.68
N LEU A 91 -3.48 5.07 0.16
CA LEU A 91 -4.42 6.15 -0.13
C LEU A 91 -5.56 6.06 0.87
N ARG A 92 -5.86 7.17 1.54
CA ARG A 92 -6.92 7.25 2.54
C ARG A 92 -7.90 8.35 2.19
N PHE A 93 -9.17 8.18 2.53
CA PHE A 93 -10.20 9.15 2.19
C PHE A 93 -11.31 9.27 3.24
N GLY A 94 -12.10 10.33 3.17
CA GLY A 94 -13.31 10.51 3.97
C GLY A 94 -13.23 11.72 4.88
N ASP A 95 -13.89 11.63 6.03
CA ASP A 95 -13.83 12.64 7.08
C ASP A 95 -12.41 12.66 7.69
N PRO A 96 -11.78 13.84 7.90
CA PRO A 96 -10.42 13.94 8.44
C PRO A 96 -10.22 13.19 9.77
N SER A 97 -11.28 13.04 10.57
CA SER A 97 -11.24 12.32 11.85
C SER A 97 -11.45 10.80 11.72
N MET A 98 -11.87 10.32 10.55
CA MET A 98 -12.24 8.91 10.33
C MET A 98 -11.96 8.47 8.89
N LEU A 99 -10.68 8.30 8.57
CA LEU A 99 -10.27 7.93 7.22
C LEU A 99 -10.43 6.44 6.90
N GLU A 100 -10.96 6.17 5.71
CA GLU A 100 -11.08 4.85 5.11
C GLU A 100 -9.96 4.58 4.10
N GLU A 101 -9.71 3.31 3.79
CA GLU A 101 -8.72 2.91 2.78
C GLU A 101 -9.30 2.99 1.36
N TYR A 102 -8.66 3.76 0.49
CA TYR A 102 -8.97 3.76 -0.93
C TYR A 102 -8.31 2.58 -1.64
N LYS A 103 -9.14 1.69 -2.19
CA LYS A 103 -8.72 0.47 -2.91
C LYS A 103 -8.98 0.52 -4.43
N GLY A 104 -9.41 1.67 -4.94
CA GLY A 104 -9.76 1.85 -6.34
C GLY A 104 -8.55 2.01 -7.28
N GLY A 105 -8.87 2.29 -8.55
CA GLY A 105 -7.88 2.52 -9.60
C GLY A 105 -7.06 3.79 -9.38
N ARG A 106 -5.77 3.76 -9.71
CA ARG A 106 -4.85 4.88 -9.47
C ARG A 106 -4.54 5.71 -10.72
N THR A 107 -5.41 5.64 -11.73
CA THR A 107 -5.38 6.53 -12.89
C THR A 107 -6.02 7.86 -12.52
N LEU A 108 -5.70 8.93 -13.24
CA LEU A 108 -6.30 10.25 -12.99
C LEU A 108 -7.84 10.18 -13.07
N ASP A 109 -8.36 9.51 -14.10
CA ASP A 109 -9.79 9.38 -14.35
C ASP A 109 -10.52 8.63 -13.23
N ALA A 110 -9.93 7.54 -12.72
CA ALA A 110 -10.51 6.77 -11.62
C ALA A 110 -10.49 7.56 -10.29
N LEU A 111 -9.42 8.31 -10.04
CA LEU A 111 -9.30 9.14 -8.84
C LEU A 111 -10.25 10.34 -8.88
N LYS A 112 -10.39 11.00 -10.04
CA LYS A 112 -11.37 12.09 -10.23
C LYS A 112 -12.79 11.59 -10.07
N THR A 113 -13.14 10.50 -10.77
CA THR A 113 -14.47 9.89 -10.64
C THR A 113 -14.79 9.60 -9.18
N PHE A 114 -13.85 8.99 -8.46
CA PHE A 114 -14.03 8.73 -7.03
C PHE A 114 -14.19 10.02 -6.21
N ALA A 115 -13.35 11.02 -6.43
CA ALA A 115 -13.44 12.29 -5.71
C ALA A 115 -14.78 13.01 -5.98
N ASP A 116 -15.30 12.92 -7.20
CA ASP A 116 -16.58 13.54 -7.56
C ASP A 116 -17.80 12.78 -7.00
N THR A 117 -17.72 11.46 -6.87
CA THR A 117 -18.87 10.64 -6.46
C THR A 117 -18.88 10.24 -4.99
N GLU A 118 -17.71 10.05 -4.38
CA GLU A 118 -17.56 9.44 -3.05
C GLU A 118 -17.04 10.39 -1.97
N LEU A 119 -16.32 11.48 -2.30
CA LEU A 119 -15.88 12.47 -1.30
C LEU A 119 -17.02 13.42 -0.90
N LYS A 120 -18.03 12.82 -0.26
CA LYS A 120 -19.20 13.47 0.32
C LYS A 120 -19.19 13.22 1.83
N PRO A 121 -19.91 14.03 2.63
CA PRO A 121 -20.06 13.76 4.05
C PRO A 121 -20.44 12.30 4.28
N SER A 122 -19.65 11.61 5.10
CA SER A 122 -19.81 10.19 5.44
C SER A 122 -20.01 10.03 6.94
N CYS A 123 -20.36 8.81 7.37
CA CYS A 123 -20.43 8.48 8.79
C CYS A 123 -19.11 8.78 9.49
N SER A 124 -19.13 9.67 10.48
CA SER A 124 -18.00 10.05 11.32
C SER A 124 -18.52 10.58 12.67
N PRO A 125 -17.66 10.81 13.68
CA PRO A 125 -18.08 11.43 14.94
C PRO A 125 -18.69 12.82 14.73
N SER A 126 -18.22 13.56 13.72
CA SER A 126 -18.73 14.87 13.33
C SER A 126 -20.04 14.80 12.53
N ASN A 127 -20.34 13.65 11.91
CA ASN A 127 -21.50 13.42 11.06
C ASN A 127 -22.29 12.18 11.50
N ILE A 128 -22.57 12.07 12.80
CA ILE A 128 -23.10 10.85 13.42
C ILE A 128 -24.47 10.42 12.87
N ASP A 129 -25.26 11.36 12.34
CA ASP A 129 -26.57 11.07 11.75
C ASP A 129 -26.47 10.37 10.39
N LEU A 130 -25.28 10.32 9.79
CA LEU A 130 -24.98 9.55 8.57
C LEU A 130 -24.57 8.10 8.88
N CYS A 131 -24.43 7.73 10.15
CA CYS A 131 -24.07 6.39 10.58
C CYS A 131 -25.28 5.45 10.68
N ASP A 132 -25.07 4.19 10.35
CA ASP A 132 -26.03 3.13 10.69
C ASP A 132 -26.10 2.91 12.21
N GLY A 133 -27.14 2.20 12.67
CA GLY A 133 -27.43 2.04 14.10
C GLY A 133 -26.29 1.39 14.89
N ASP A 134 -25.59 0.44 14.29
CA ASP A 134 -24.51 -0.30 14.95
C ASP A 134 -23.26 0.59 15.08
N LYS A 135 -22.84 1.23 13.97
CA LYS A 135 -21.71 2.17 13.97
C LYS A 135 -21.97 3.36 14.87
N LYS A 136 -23.20 3.91 14.86
CA LYS A 136 -23.59 5.01 15.73
C LYS A 136 -23.44 4.64 17.21
N ALA A 137 -23.99 3.49 17.61
CA ALA A 137 -23.87 3.03 18.99
C ALA A 137 -22.40 2.80 19.41
N GLU A 138 -21.57 2.33 18.49
CA GLU A 138 -20.14 2.15 18.73
C GLU A 138 -19.40 3.49 18.90
N ILE A 139 -19.65 4.46 18.02
CA ILE A 139 -19.10 5.82 18.13
C ILE A 139 -19.53 6.47 19.45
N GLU A 140 -20.81 6.43 19.79
CA GLU A 140 -21.33 7.00 21.04
C GLU A 140 -20.70 6.36 22.28
N LYS A 141 -20.46 5.04 22.23
CA LYS A 141 -19.77 4.33 23.31
C LYS A 141 -18.34 4.85 23.49
N PHE A 142 -17.58 5.03 22.41
CA PHE A 142 -16.21 5.55 22.49
C PHE A 142 -16.16 7.03 22.88
N MET A 143 -17.11 7.83 22.40
CA MET A 143 -17.24 9.25 22.79
C MET A 143 -17.57 9.43 24.29
N ALA A 144 -18.22 8.44 24.90
CA ALA A 144 -18.53 8.46 26.33
C ALA A 144 -17.35 8.04 27.23
N MET A 145 -16.24 7.54 26.66
CA MET A 145 -15.05 7.17 27.42
C MET A 145 -14.21 8.41 27.77
N PRO A 146 -13.59 8.46 28.97
CA PRO A 146 -12.56 9.45 29.27
C PRO A 146 -11.42 9.38 28.24
N LEU A 147 -10.87 10.54 27.85
CA LEU A 147 -9.79 10.60 26.86
C LEU A 147 -8.62 9.68 27.21
N ALA A 148 -8.19 9.67 28.48
CA ALA A 148 -7.10 8.81 28.94
C ALA A 148 -7.41 7.31 28.79
N ASP A 149 -8.67 6.89 28.99
CA ASP A 149 -9.08 5.49 28.82
C ASP A 149 -9.13 5.13 27.33
N LEU A 150 -9.55 6.08 26.48
CA LEU A 150 -9.58 5.90 25.03
C LEU A 150 -8.15 5.82 24.46
N GLU A 151 -7.24 6.69 24.89
CA GLU A 151 -5.82 6.66 24.55
C GLU A 151 -5.17 5.32 24.94
N ALA A 152 -5.39 4.86 26.17
CA ALA A 152 -4.89 3.57 26.64
C ALA A 152 -5.43 2.40 25.80
N ALA A 153 -6.73 2.43 25.45
CA ALA A 153 -7.32 1.42 24.59
C ALA A 153 -6.70 1.43 23.18
N ILE A 154 -6.45 2.61 22.60
CA ILE A 154 -5.79 2.76 21.29
C ILE A 154 -4.37 2.21 21.35
N GLU A 155 -3.60 2.54 22.37
CA GLU A 155 -2.24 2.02 22.56
C GLU A 155 -2.21 0.49 22.68
N GLU A 156 -3.13 -0.10 23.45
CA GLU A 156 -3.26 -1.55 23.59
C GLU A 156 -3.52 -2.21 22.23
N LYS A 157 -4.48 -1.69 21.44
CA LYS A 157 -4.78 -2.25 20.12
C LYS A 157 -3.64 -2.06 19.13
N ASN A 158 -2.97 -0.91 19.14
CA ASN A 158 -1.79 -0.69 18.30
C ASN A 158 -0.65 -1.65 18.65
N ALA A 159 -0.41 -1.90 19.95
CA ALA A 159 0.57 -2.87 20.40
C ALA A 159 0.22 -4.30 19.94
N ALA A 160 -1.04 -4.72 20.10
CA ALA A 160 -1.51 -6.03 19.65
C ALA A 160 -1.35 -6.22 18.13
N ILE A 161 -1.59 -5.16 17.35
CA ILE A 161 -1.40 -5.26 15.90
C ILE A 161 0.10 -5.34 15.54
N LYS A 162 0.96 -4.54 16.20
CA LYS A 162 2.41 -4.64 16.02
C LYS A 162 2.93 -6.04 16.32
N GLU A 163 2.48 -6.65 17.41
CA GLU A 163 2.84 -8.02 17.78
C GLU A 163 2.41 -9.05 16.70
N ALA A 164 1.21 -8.89 16.15
CA ALA A 164 0.72 -9.74 15.06
C ALA A 164 1.60 -9.61 13.78
N GLU A 165 2.05 -8.39 13.46
CA GLU A 165 2.94 -8.15 12.32
C GLU A 165 4.33 -8.72 12.54
N GLU A 166 4.92 -8.53 13.72
CA GLU A 166 6.23 -9.10 14.09
C GLU A 166 6.18 -10.64 14.04
N THR A 167 5.08 -11.24 14.51
CA THR A 167 4.85 -12.68 14.44
C THR A 167 4.82 -13.17 12.98
N PHE A 168 4.09 -12.47 12.11
CA PHE A 168 4.02 -12.80 10.68
C PHE A 168 5.39 -12.66 9.99
N GLN A 169 6.14 -11.59 10.26
CA GLN A 169 7.47 -11.36 9.70
C GLN A 169 8.45 -12.45 10.13
N ALA A 170 8.47 -12.80 11.42
CA ALA A 170 9.31 -13.87 11.94
C ALA A 170 9.00 -15.22 11.27
N ALA A 171 7.72 -15.53 11.07
CA ALA A 171 7.30 -16.72 10.34
C ALA A 171 7.77 -16.70 8.87
N GLY A 172 7.67 -15.56 8.20
CA GLY A 172 8.15 -15.37 6.83
C GLY A 172 9.65 -15.58 6.68
N ASP A 173 10.45 -15.03 7.60
CA ASP A 173 11.90 -15.22 7.61
C ASP A 173 12.31 -16.66 7.91
N ALA A 174 11.60 -17.32 8.82
CA ALA A 174 11.82 -18.74 9.10
C ALA A 174 11.52 -19.59 7.85
N LEU A 175 10.40 -19.34 7.17
CA LEU A 175 10.02 -20.06 5.96
C LEU A 175 11.02 -19.83 4.83
N ARG A 176 11.51 -18.61 4.63
CA ARG A 176 12.54 -18.30 3.63
C ARG A 176 13.81 -19.12 3.86
N LYS A 177 14.30 -19.16 5.11
CA LYS A 177 15.48 -19.96 5.47
C LYS A 177 15.25 -21.46 5.23
N GLN A 178 14.06 -21.96 5.55
CA GLN A 178 13.69 -23.34 5.26
C GLN A 178 13.70 -23.62 3.75
N TYR A 179 13.14 -22.72 2.95
CA TYR A 179 13.12 -22.85 1.50
C TYR A 179 14.53 -22.83 0.90
N GLU A 180 15.40 -21.92 1.35
CA GLU A 180 16.81 -21.85 0.94
C GLU A 180 17.54 -23.18 1.24
N ALA A 181 17.41 -23.71 2.47
CA ALA A 181 18.03 -24.97 2.85
C ALA A 181 17.49 -26.17 2.03
N LEU A 182 16.18 -26.20 1.77
CA LEU A 182 15.57 -27.23 0.91
C LEU A 182 16.05 -27.13 -0.54
N ALA A 183 16.23 -25.91 -1.07
CA ALA A 183 16.73 -25.69 -2.41
C ALA A 183 18.17 -26.22 -2.55
N GLU A 184 19.05 -25.91 -1.60
CA GLU A 184 20.43 -26.40 -1.55
C GLU A 184 20.48 -27.93 -1.42
N ALA A 185 19.71 -28.52 -0.50
CA ALA A 185 19.65 -29.97 -0.33
C ALA A 185 19.16 -30.70 -1.58
N LYS A 186 18.14 -30.14 -2.25
CA LYS A 186 17.60 -30.64 -3.52
C LYS A 186 18.65 -30.57 -4.62
N ASP A 187 19.37 -29.45 -4.75
CA ASP A 187 20.42 -29.30 -5.77
C ASP A 187 21.60 -30.28 -5.51
N ALA A 188 22.02 -30.44 -4.26
CA ALA A 188 23.04 -31.43 -3.89
C ALA A 188 22.62 -32.86 -4.24
N SER A 189 21.37 -33.23 -3.93
CA SER A 189 20.82 -34.54 -4.28
C SER A 189 20.76 -34.76 -5.79
N ILE A 190 20.40 -33.73 -6.57
CA ILE A 190 20.41 -33.80 -8.03
C ILE A 190 21.83 -34.03 -8.57
N GLU A 191 22.82 -33.35 -8.03
CA GLU A 191 24.22 -33.53 -8.45
C GLU A 191 24.76 -34.91 -8.09
N GLU A 192 24.44 -35.44 -6.90
CA GLU A 192 24.78 -36.82 -6.52
C GLU A 192 24.14 -37.83 -7.49
N ILE A 193 22.86 -37.66 -7.81
CA ILE A 193 22.14 -38.52 -8.77
C ILE A 193 22.77 -38.42 -10.15
N LYS A 194 23.16 -37.24 -10.63
CA LYS A 194 23.89 -37.10 -11.90
C LYS A 194 25.25 -37.80 -11.85
N GLY A 195 25.96 -37.68 -10.74
CA GLY A 195 27.25 -38.31 -10.48
C GLY A 195 27.22 -39.83 -10.33
N SER A 196 26.06 -40.43 -10.01
CA SER A 196 25.87 -41.88 -9.83
C SER A 196 26.05 -42.74 -11.09
N GLY A 197 26.42 -42.13 -12.22
CA GLY A 197 26.47 -42.79 -13.52
C GLY A 197 25.10 -42.89 -14.19
N LEU A 198 24.09 -42.11 -13.76
CA LEU A 198 22.76 -42.08 -14.37
C LEU A 198 22.81 -41.86 -15.89
N SER A 199 23.73 -41.03 -16.38
CA SER A 199 23.95 -40.83 -17.82
C SER A 199 24.44 -42.11 -18.51
N LEU A 200 25.38 -42.84 -17.90
CA LEU A 200 25.86 -44.13 -18.39
C LEU A 200 24.75 -45.18 -18.36
N MET A 201 23.97 -45.27 -17.29
CA MET A 201 22.82 -46.18 -17.20
C MET A 201 21.82 -45.92 -18.33
N LYS A 202 21.52 -44.64 -18.62
CA LYS A 202 20.68 -44.24 -19.76
C LYS A 202 21.29 -44.69 -21.09
N SER A 203 22.59 -44.47 -21.29
CA SER A 203 23.31 -44.89 -22.51
C SER A 203 23.31 -46.41 -22.70
N VAL A 204 23.56 -47.18 -21.64
CA VAL A 204 23.55 -48.65 -21.65
C VAL A 204 22.15 -49.17 -22.00
N LYS A 205 21.09 -48.59 -21.43
CA LYS A 205 19.70 -48.93 -21.77
C LYS A 205 19.43 -48.77 -23.27
N VAL A 206 19.85 -47.64 -23.86
CA VAL A 206 19.66 -47.38 -25.30
C VAL A 206 20.41 -48.42 -26.15
N ALA A 207 21.64 -48.78 -25.78
CA ALA A 207 22.41 -49.80 -26.49
C ALA A 207 21.77 -51.19 -26.39
N ALA A 208 21.31 -51.59 -25.20
CA ALA A 208 20.64 -52.87 -24.97
C ALA A 208 19.34 -53.00 -25.77
N SER A 209 18.56 -51.93 -25.91
CA SER A 209 17.33 -51.93 -26.71
C SER A 209 17.54 -52.05 -28.22
N LYS A 210 18.77 -51.88 -28.73
CA LYS A 210 19.11 -51.99 -30.15
C LYS A 210 19.72 -53.34 -30.55
N LYS A 211 20.02 -54.23 -29.60
CA LYS A 211 20.50 -55.58 -29.94
C LYS A 211 19.36 -56.38 -30.58
N PRO A 212 19.57 -57.00 -31.76
CA PRO A 212 18.56 -57.87 -32.34
C PRO A 212 18.33 -59.05 -31.38
N LYS A 213 17.07 -59.45 -31.20
CA LYS A 213 16.75 -60.71 -30.55
C LYS A 213 17.35 -61.80 -31.44
N ASN A 214 18.46 -62.41 -31.03
CA ASN A 214 18.91 -63.61 -31.70
C ASN A 214 17.83 -64.66 -31.47
N ASP A 215 17.29 -65.13 -32.58
CA ASP A 215 16.39 -66.27 -32.69
C ASP A 215 16.96 -67.45 -31.88
N GLU A 216 16.14 -67.99 -30.98
CA GLU A 216 16.37 -69.31 -30.38
C GLU A 216 16.45 -70.34 -31.52
N LEU A 217 17.58 -71.04 -31.57
CA LEU A 217 17.81 -72.27 -32.32
C LEU A 217 17.09 -73.45 -31.66
#